data_AF-X0L4B5-F1
#
_entry.id   AF-X0L4B5-F1
#
_cell.length_a   1.000
_cell.length_b   1.000
_cell.length_c   1.000
_cell.angle_alpha   90.00
_cell.angle_beta   90.00
_cell.angle_gamma   90.00
#
_symmetry.space_group_name_H-M   'P 1'
#
loop_
_entity.id
_entity.type
_entity.pdbx_description
1 polymer ?
#
loop_
_entity_poly.entity_id
_entity_poly.type
_entity_poly.pdbx_seq_one_letter_code
_entity_poly.pdbx_strand_id
1 'polypeptide(L)'
;MVRSSSAEPAKSSKRKGTRSVSTLTPSQLARKRANDRETQRAIRARTKEHIDRLERELEELKSEQSRDQTVKELLRRNQALEEEVMRLREDMQGCKQINQIKSGIQFDLIWIQK
;
A
#
# COMPACT_ATOMS: atom_id res chain seq x y z
N MET A 1 -26.36 30.63 5.77
CA MET A 1 -27.51 31.21 5.05
C MET A 1 -27.77 30.41 3.78
N VAL A 2 -28.82 29.60 3.73
CA VAL A 2 -29.77 29.46 2.60
C VAL A 2 -31.07 28.94 3.24
N ARG A 3 -32.16 29.66 3.00
CA ARG A 3 -33.50 29.46 3.56
C ARG A 3 -34.39 28.68 2.59
N SER A 4 -35.26 27.86 3.18
CA SER A 4 -36.61 27.41 2.81
C SER A 4 -37.22 27.69 1.44
N SER A 5 -37.97 26.72 0.92
CA SER A 5 -39.46 26.71 0.75
C SER A 5 -39.85 25.54 -0.20
N SER A 6 -40.72 24.59 0.14
CA SER A 6 -42.18 24.60 0.36
C SER A 6 -42.92 23.97 -0.85
N ALA A 7 -43.92 23.12 -0.54
CA ALA A 7 -44.96 22.54 -1.43
C ALA A 7 -44.49 21.41 -2.39
N GLU A 8 -45.08 20.21 -2.49
CA GLU A 8 -46.35 19.60 -2.05
C GLU A 8 -46.15 18.06 -1.90
N PRO A 9 -46.98 17.32 -1.13
CA PRO A 9 -46.97 15.86 -1.18
C PRO A 9 -47.58 15.40 -2.52
N ALA A 10 -46.73 15.10 -3.50
CA ALA A 10 -47.16 14.50 -4.75
C ALA A 10 -47.92 13.20 -4.46
N LYS A 11 -49.24 13.28 -4.68
CA LYS A 11 -50.23 12.21 -4.82
C LYS A 11 -49.72 10.84 -4.39
N SER A 12 -50.23 10.38 -3.25
CA SER A 12 -50.23 8.98 -2.86
C SER A 12 -50.81 8.14 -3.99
N SER A 13 -49.93 7.68 -4.89
CA SER A 13 -50.21 6.49 -5.66
C SER A 13 -50.50 5.44 -4.59
N LYS A 14 -51.77 5.08 -4.47
CA LYS A 14 -52.21 3.92 -3.70
C LYS A 14 -51.39 2.75 -4.22
N ARG A 15 -50.23 2.51 -3.61
CA ARG A 15 -49.45 1.30 -3.81
C ARG A 15 -50.40 0.22 -3.35
N LYS A 16 -51.01 -0.45 -4.34
CA LYS A 16 -51.86 -1.61 -4.17
C LYS A 16 -51.19 -2.47 -3.10
N GLY A 17 -51.86 -2.60 -1.95
CA GLY A 17 -51.29 -3.14 -0.73
C GLY A 17 -50.44 -4.36 -1.01
N THR A 18 -49.31 -4.46 -0.31
CA THR A 18 -48.37 -5.58 -0.31
C THR A 18 -49.12 -6.87 -0.57
N ARG A 19 -49.09 -7.38 -1.82
CA ARG A 19 -49.85 -8.59 -2.20
C ARG A 19 -49.33 -9.71 -1.30
N SER A 20 -50.12 -10.04 -0.28
CA SER A 20 -49.71 -10.95 0.78
C SER A 20 -49.44 -12.33 0.19
N VAL A 21 -48.56 -13.11 0.81
CA VAL A 21 -48.27 -14.49 0.34
C VAL A 21 -49.56 -15.32 0.27
N SER A 22 -50.53 -15.03 1.15
CA SER A 22 -51.84 -15.66 1.24
C SER A 22 -52.81 -15.34 0.08
N THR A 23 -52.50 -14.36 -0.79
CA THR A 23 -53.30 -14.06 -2.01
C THR A 23 -52.65 -14.57 -3.30
N LEU A 24 -51.52 -15.29 -3.22
CA LEU A 24 -50.84 -15.84 -4.40
C LEU A 24 -51.37 -17.22 -4.76
N THR A 25 -51.59 -17.46 -6.06
CA THR A 25 -51.80 -18.82 -6.56
C THR A 25 -50.50 -19.64 -6.42
N PRO A 26 -50.58 -20.99 -6.37
CA PRO A 26 -49.40 -21.84 -6.25
C PRO A 26 -48.31 -21.56 -7.32
N SER A 27 -48.73 -21.30 -8.57
CA SER A 27 -47.81 -20.95 -9.66
C SER A 27 -47.12 -19.59 -9.48
N GLN A 28 -47.83 -18.60 -8.94
CA GLN A 28 -47.26 -17.29 -8.62
C GLN A 28 -46.25 -17.38 -7.46
N LEU A 29 -46.53 -18.19 -6.44
CA LEU A 29 -45.62 -18.42 -5.32
C LEU A 29 -44.33 -19.12 -5.78
N ALA A 30 -44.45 -20.13 -6.66
CA ALA A 30 -43.30 -20.81 -7.25
C ALA A 30 -42.40 -19.84 -8.03
N ARG A 31 -42.99 -18.97 -8.85
CA ARG A 31 -42.26 -17.93 -9.59
C ARG A 31 -41.56 -16.94 -8.65
N LYS A 32 -42.23 -16.48 -7.60
CA LYS A 32 -41.64 -15.58 -6.59
C LYS A 32 -40.45 -16.23 -5.87
N ARG A 33 -40.57 -17.49 -5.45
CA ARG A 33 -39.47 -18.25 -4.83
C ARG A 33 -38.30 -18.48 -5.80
N ALA A 34 -38.55 -18.66 -7.09
CA ALA A 34 -37.50 -18.77 -8.09
C ALA A 34 -36.73 -17.45 -8.24
N ASN A 35 -37.46 -16.34 -8.37
CA ASN A 35 -36.86 -15.01 -8.51
C ASN A 35 -36.11 -14.55 -7.24
N ASP A 36 -36.63 -14.87 -6.06
CA ASP A 36 -35.94 -14.57 -4.79
C ASP A 36 -34.59 -15.33 -4.70
N ARG A 37 -34.57 -16.62 -5.07
CA ARG A 37 -33.34 -17.40 -5.15
C ARG A 37 -32.34 -16.83 -6.15
N GLU A 38 -32.80 -16.43 -7.33
CA GLU A 38 -31.95 -15.81 -8.34
C GLU A 38 -31.39 -14.46 -7.87
N THR A 39 -32.23 -13.63 -7.26
CA THR A 39 -31.82 -12.34 -6.68
C THR A 39 -30.79 -12.55 -5.57
N GLN A 40 -31.01 -13.52 -4.68
CA GLN A 40 -30.05 -13.87 -3.64
C GLN A 40 -28.74 -14.38 -4.22
N ARG A 41 -28.76 -15.21 -5.26
CA ARG A 41 -27.53 -15.65 -5.96
C ARG A 41 -26.79 -14.47 -6.56
N ALA A 42 -27.48 -13.55 -7.21
CA ALA A 42 -26.88 -12.36 -7.78
C ALA A 42 -26.26 -11.45 -6.71
N ILE A 43 -26.94 -11.25 -5.57
CA ILE A 43 -26.40 -10.50 -4.43
C ILE A 43 -25.14 -11.20 -3.89
N ARG A 44 -25.21 -12.52 -3.61
CA ARG A 44 -24.06 -13.28 -3.11
C ARG A 44 -22.88 -13.26 -4.08
N ALA A 45 -23.13 -13.35 -5.38
CA ALA A 45 -22.10 -13.27 -6.41
C ALA A 45 -21.39 -11.91 -6.38
N ARG A 46 -22.15 -10.79 -6.31
CA ARG A 46 -21.56 -9.44 -6.20
C ARG A 46 -20.79 -9.25 -4.90
N THR A 47 -21.31 -9.73 -3.77
CA THR A 47 -20.61 -9.65 -2.48
C THR A 47 -19.30 -10.44 -2.54
N LYS A 48 -19.32 -11.63 -3.13
CA LYS A 48 -18.10 -12.42 -3.31
C LYS A 48 -17.09 -11.70 -4.20
N GLU A 49 -17.51 -11.17 -5.35
CA GLU A 49 -16.63 -10.41 -6.23
C GLU A 49 -16.00 -9.21 -5.53
N HIS A 50 -16.78 -8.50 -4.70
CA HIS A 50 -16.27 -7.38 -3.92
C HIS A 50 -15.24 -7.81 -2.88
N ILE A 51 -15.49 -8.91 -2.16
CA ILE A 51 -14.53 -9.49 -1.21
C ILE A 51 -13.25 -9.89 -1.95
N ASP A 52 -13.37 -10.65 -3.04
CA ASP A 52 -12.22 -11.11 -3.83
C ASP A 52 -11.40 -9.91 -4.37
N ARG A 53 -12.04 -8.79 -4.69
CA ARG A 53 -11.35 -7.56 -5.13
C ARG A 53 -10.59 -6.92 -3.97
N LEU A 54 -11.25 -6.72 -2.83
CA LEU A 54 -10.62 -6.16 -1.64
C LEU A 54 -9.45 -7.02 -1.14
N GLU A 55 -9.57 -8.35 -1.21
CA GLU A 55 -8.48 -9.27 -0.86
C GLU A 55 -7.27 -9.11 -1.78
N ARG A 56 -7.48 -8.94 -3.10
CA ARG A 56 -6.38 -8.66 -4.05
C ARG A 56 -5.72 -7.30 -3.77
N GLU A 57 -6.51 -6.26 -3.57
CA GLU A 57 -5.99 -4.91 -3.24
C GLU A 57 -5.18 -4.93 -1.94
N LEU A 58 -5.64 -5.67 -0.92
CA LEU A 58 -4.90 -5.82 0.33
C LEU A 58 -3.57 -6.55 0.14
N GLU A 59 -3.53 -7.61 -0.68
CA GLU A 59 -2.29 -8.33 -0.95
C GLU A 59 -1.30 -7.46 -1.71
N GLU A 60 -1.77 -6.71 -2.71
CA GLU A 60 -0.95 -5.75 -3.47
C GLU A 60 -0.35 -4.69 -2.54
N LEU A 61 -1.17 -4.01 -1.73
CA LEU A 61 -0.71 -2.99 -0.79
C LEU A 61 0.28 -3.53 0.26
N LYS A 62 0.05 -4.75 0.77
CA LYS A 62 1.00 -5.39 1.68
C LYS A 62 2.33 -5.69 1.00
N SER A 63 2.29 -6.16 -0.25
CA SER A 63 3.50 -6.42 -1.03
C SER A 63 4.29 -5.13 -1.27
N GLU A 64 3.62 -4.02 -1.61
CA GLU A 64 4.24 -2.71 -1.79
C GLU A 64 4.88 -2.21 -0.48
N GLN A 65 4.15 -2.30 0.64
CA GLN A 65 4.67 -1.91 1.94
C GLN A 65 5.94 -2.70 2.32
N SER A 66 5.96 -4.01 2.05
CA SER A 66 7.13 -4.86 2.33
C SER A 66 8.35 -4.48 1.47
N ARG A 67 8.11 -4.14 0.20
CA ARG A 67 9.13 -3.64 -0.72
C ARG A 67 9.69 -2.31 -0.24
N ASP A 68 8.83 -1.38 0.16
CA ASP A 68 9.25 -0.08 0.69
C ASP A 68 10.09 -0.20 1.97
N GLN A 69 9.76 -1.13 2.86
CA GLN A 69 10.57 -1.41 4.04
C GLN A 69 11.96 -1.92 3.66
N THR A 70 12.04 -2.83 2.69
CA THR A 70 13.31 -3.37 2.19
C THR A 70 14.16 -2.28 1.54
N VAL A 71 13.56 -1.41 0.73
CA VAL A 71 14.24 -0.27 0.12
C VAL A 71 14.78 0.68 1.19
N LYS A 72 13.99 1.01 2.22
CA LYS A 72 14.45 1.85 3.34
C LYS A 72 15.64 1.25 4.08
N GLU A 73 15.62 -0.07 4.32
CA GLU A 73 16.73 -0.76 4.95
C GLU A 73 17.98 -0.77 4.07
N LEU A 74 17.83 -1.02 2.77
CA LEU A 74 18.94 -0.96 1.82
C LEU A 74 19.56 0.43 1.75
N LEU A 75 18.74 1.49 1.75
CA LEU A 75 19.24 2.87 1.76
C LEU A 75 20.05 3.17 3.03
N ARG A 76 19.57 2.74 4.21
CA ARG A 76 20.33 2.90 5.46
C ARG A 76 21.68 2.18 5.43
N ARG A 77 21.70 0.94 4.93
CA ARG A 77 22.95 0.18 4.78
C ARG A 77 23.90 0.82 3.77
N ASN A 78 23.36 1.31 2.65
CA ASN A 78 24.16 1.97 1.64
C ASN A 78 24.82 3.23 2.20
N GLN A 79 24.04 4.07 2.90
CA GLN A 79 24.58 5.25 3.59
C GLN A 79 25.68 4.89 4.60
N ALA A 80 25.47 3.87 5.44
CA ALA A 80 26.48 3.42 6.39
C ALA A 80 27.77 2.95 5.69
N LEU A 81 27.64 2.23 4.57
CA LEU A 81 28.78 1.80 3.76
C LEU A 81 29.50 2.98 3.10
N GLU A 82 28.77 3.98 2.59
CA GLU A 82 29.34 5.20 2.02
C GLU A 82 30.15 5.97 3.08
N GLU A 83 29.65 6.07 4.31
CA GLU A 83 30.36 6.67 5.44
C GLU A 83 31.62 5.88 5.83
N GLU A 84 31.57 4.55 5.83
CA GLU A 84 32.76 3.70 6.04
C GLU A 84 33.79 3.86 4.93
N VAL A 85 33.36 3.90 3.68
CA VAL A 85 34.25 4.12 2.53
C VAL A 85 34.91 5.49 2.61
N MET A 86 34.17 6.53 2.99
CA MET A 86 34.74 7.86 3.23
C MET A 86 35.83 7.81 4.32
N ARG A 87 35.52 7.24 5.49
CA ARG A 87 36.48 7.12 6.59
C ARG A 87 37.74 6.37 6.19
N LEU A 88 37.60 5.21 5.53
CA LEU A 88 38.75 4.42 5.09
C LEU A 88 39.60 5.16 4.04
N ARG A 89 38.99 5.99 3.19
CA ARG A 89 39.72 6.82 2.24
C ARG A 89 40.53 7.91 2.95
N GLU A 90 39.95 8.56 3.95
CA GLU A 90 40.63 9.54 4.79
C GLU A 90 41.82 8.91 5.53
N ASP A 91 41.60 7.77 6.18
CA ASP A 91 42.65 7.02 6.88
C ASP A 91 43.79 6.63 5.95
N MET A 92 43.45 6.11 4.76
CA MET A 92 44.45 5.74 3.74
C MET A 92 45.25 6.96 3.25
N GLN A 93 44.60 8.11 3.09
CA GLN A 93 45.27 9.34 2.71
C GLN A 93 46.23 9.81 3.81
N GLY A 94 45.82 9.72 5.07
CA GLY A 94 46.69 9.97 6.23
C GLY A 94 47.92 9.05 6.26
N CYS A 95 47.73 7.75 6.05
CA CYS A 95 48.85 6.79 5.98
C CYS A 95 49.83 7.10 4.85
N LYS A 96 49.35 7.51 3.67
CA LYS A 96 50.22 7.93 2.55
C LYS A 96 51.07 9.14 2.94
N GLN A 97 50.48 10.14 3.60
CA GLN A 97 51.20 11.33 4.07
C GLN A 97 52.29 10.97 5.09
N ILE A 98 51.99 10.09 6.05
CA ILE A 98 52.96 9.63 7.05
C ILE A 98 54.13 8.91 6.37
N ASN A 99 53.87 8.05 5.39
CA ASN A 99 54.92 7.34 4.65
C ASN A 99 55.81 8.31 3.85
N GLN A 100 55.24 9.37 3.27
CA GLN A 100 55.99 10.42 2.57
C GLN A 100 56.92 11.20 3.52
N ILE A 101 56.45 11.52 4.72
CA ILE A 101 57.26 12.22 5.73
C ILE A 101 58.40 11.32 6.22
N LYS A 102 58.11 10.05 6.51
CA LYS A 102 59.11 9.08 6.96
C LYS A 102 60.23 8.88 5.93
N SER A 103 59.89 8.81 4.64
CA SER A 103 60.90 8.70 3.59
C SER A 103 61.76 9.95 3.51
N GLY A 104 61.17 11.15 3.56
CA GLY A 104 61.91 12.42 3.61
C GLY A 104 62.90 12.49 4.77
N ILE A 105 62.44 12.21 5.99
CA ILE A 105 63.29 12.17 7.20
C ILE A 105 64.43 11.16 7.04
N GLN A 106 64.16 9.98 6.45
CA GLN A 106 65.18 8.97 6.21
C GLN A 106 66.24 9.43 5.20
N PHE A 107 65.86 10.17 4.15
CA PHE A 107 66.81 10.79 3.23
C PHE A 107 67.67 11.84 3.93
N ASP A 108 67.07 12.71 4.73
CA ASP A 108 67.81 13.75 5.48
C ASP A 108 68.80 13.13 6.47
N LEU A 109 68.40 12.07 7.19
CA LEU A 109 69.29 11.33 8.09
C LEU A 109 70.48 10.72 7.33
N ILE A 110 70.25 10.15 6.15
CA ILE A 110 71.32 9.58 5.33
C ILE A 110 72.27 10.69 4.85
N TRP A 111 71.75 11.86 4.51
CA TRP A 111 72.55 12.99 4.04
C TRP A 111 73.44 13.58 5.14
N ILE A 112 72.96 13.66 6.38
CA ILE A 112 73.73 14.15 7.54
C ILE A 112 74.87 13.19 7.93
N GLN A 113 74.77 11.90 7.60
CA GLN A 113 75.73 10.86 7.97
C GLN A 113 76.83 10.61 6.92
N LYS A 114 76.87 11.39 5.83
CA LYS A 114 77.89 11.33 4.77
C LYS A 114 78.74 12.59 4.74
#